data_AF-A0A0K0ETC1-F1
#
_entry.id   AF-A0A0K0ETC1-F1
#
_cell.length_a   1.000
_cell.length_b   1.000
_cell.length_c   1.000
_cell.angle_alpha   90.00
_cell.angle_beta   90.00
_cell.angle_gamma   90.00
#
_symmetry.space_group_name_H-M   'P 1'
#
loop_
_entity.id
_entity.type
_entity.pdbx_description
1 polymer ?
#
loop_
_entity_poly.entity_id
_entity_poly.type
_entity_poly.pdbx_seq_one_letter_code
_entity_poly.pdbx_strand_id
1 'polypeptide(L)'
;MRYKVCGNSAEVKKSTEKPRKTTQVQDRTIMRLSREKTQLTSVNTKKEVSYYGSLDVSNETVRRRLCGEGLMGRKPVKKPLISQKNRTIRLKFAKKHVN
;
A
#
# COMPACT_ATOMS: atom_id res chain seq x y z
N MET A 1 25.28 -22.74 -43.15
CA MET A 1 26.14 -21.73 -42.49
C MET A 1 25.27 -20.51 -42.20
N ARG A 2 24.90 -20.27 -40.93
CA ARG A 2 24.03 -19.14 -40.53
C ARG A 2 24.93 -17.95 -40.20
N TYR A 3 24.93 -16.93 -41.05
CA TYR A 3 25.71 -15.71 -40.82
C TYR A 3 25.16 -14.94 -39.62
N LYS A 4 26.04 -14.54 -38.68
CA LYS A 4 25.70 -13.65 -37.57
C LYS A 4 25.70 -12.22 -38.08
N VAL A 5 24.51 -11.64 -38.23
CA VAL A 5 24.35 -10.20 -38.40
C VAL A 5 24.66 -9.56 -37.03
N CYS A 6 25.78 -8.85 -36.95
CA CYS A 6 26.14 -8.01 -35.82
C CYS A 6 25.24 -6.78 -35.84
N GLY A 7 24.24 -6.74 -34.94
CA GLY A 7 23.39 -5.55 -34.80
C GLY A 7 21.95 -5.74 -34.34
N ASN A 8 21.55 -6.91 -33.83
CA ASN A 8 20.22 -7.04 -33.22
C ASN A 8 20.36 -6.95 -31.70
N SER A 9 19.96 -5.82 -31.11
CA SER A 9 19.50 -5.79 -29.72
C SER A 9 18.25 -6.65 -29.66
N ALA A 10 18.43 -7.97 -29.56
CA ALA A 10 17.34 -8.92 -29.49
C ALA A 10 16.46 -8.52 -28.31
N GLU A 11 15.24 -8.04 -28.58
CA GLU A 11 14.25 -7.81 -27.55
C GLU A 11 14.04 -9.14 -26.83
N VAL A 12 14.62 -9.28 -25.64
CA VAL A 12 14.45 -10.47 -24.81
C VAL A 12 12.99 -10.52 -24.43
N LYS A 13 12.23 -11.44 -25.04
CA LYS A 13 10.83 -11.67 -24.68
C LYS A 13 10.77 -11.99 -23.19
N LYS A 14 9.98 -11.22 -22.45
CA LYS A 14 9.78 -11.46 -21.01
C LYS A 14 9.21 -12.87 -20.82
N SER A 15 9.85 -13.65 -19.95
CA SER A 15 9.36 -14.97 -19.56
C SER A 15 7.97 -14.85 -18.93
N THR A 16 7.11 -15.83 -19.19
CA THR A 16 5.75 -15.90 -18.64
C THR A 16 5.83 -15.98 -17.11
N GLU A 17 5.40 -14.92 -16.42
CA GLU A 17 5.41 -14.88 -14.96
C GLU A 17 4.42 -15.90 -14.38
N LYS A 18 4.75 -16.49 -13.22
CA LYS A 18 3.84 -17.39 -12.50
C LYS A 18 2.57 -16.63 -12.11
N PRO A 19 1.37 -17.22 -12.26
CA PRO A 19 0.13 -16.53 -11.91
C PRO A 19 0.10 -16.15 -10.44
N ARG A 20 -0.52 -15.00 -10.17
CA ARG A 20 -0.70 -14.45 -8.84
C ARG A 20 -1.69 -15.31 -8.04
N LYS A 21 -1.43 -15.48 -6.73
CA LYS A 21 -2.37 -16.13 -5.80
C LYS A 21 -3.60 -15.27 -5.47
N THR A 22 -3.50 -13.96 -5.68
CA THR A 22 -4.59 -13.02 -5.38
C THR A 22 -5.22 -12.48 -6.65
N THR A 23 -6.53 -12.25 -6.59
CA THR A 23 -7.28 -11.55 -7.64
C THR A 23 -7.22 -10.04 -7.43
N GLN A 24 -7.53 -9.28 -8.48
CA GLN A 24 -7.55 -7.81 -8.40
C GLN A 24 -8.57 -7.29 -7.37
N VAL A 25 -9.71 -7.99 -7.22
CA VAL A 25 -10.74 -7.64 -6.23
C VAL A 25 -10.22 -7.84 -4.80
N GLN A 26 -9.51 -8.93 -4.55
CA GLN A 26 -8.88 -9.19 -3.25
C GLN A 26 -7.80 -8.16 -2.93
N ASP A 27 -6.97 -7.80 -3.90
CA ASP A 27 -5.96 -6.76 -3.75
C ASP A 27 -6.60 -5.41 -3.41
N ARG A 28 -7.73 -5.05 -4.03
CA ARG A 28 -8.51 -3.84 -3.68
C ARG A 28 -9.05 -3.88 -2.25
N THR A 29 -9.54 -5.03 -1.80
CA THR A 29 -10.00 -5.19 -0.40
C THR A 29 -8.86 -5.02 0.59
N ILE A 30 -7.68 -5.59 0.30
CA ILE A 30 -6.46 -5.42 1.11
C ILE A 30 -6.09 -3.93 1.20
N MET A 31 -6.07 -3.23 0.05
CA MET A 31 -5.77 -1.79 0.00
C MET A 31 -6.79 -0.97 0.79
N ARG A 32 -8.10 -1.26 0.61
CA ARG A 32 -9.18 -0.54 1.29
C ARG A 32 -9.05 -0.64 2.80
N LEU A 33 -8.85 -1.84 3.33
CA LEU A 33 -8.67 -2.07 4.77
C LEU A 33 -7.49 -1.28 5.33
N SER A 34 -6.37 -1.22 4.60
CA SER A 34 -5.19 -0.46 5.02
C SER A 34 -5.44 1.05 5.01
N ARG A 35 -6.25 1.57 4.08
CA ARG A 35 -6.60 3.00 4.01
C ARG A 35 -7.58 3.41 5.11
N GLU A 36 -8.58 2.58 5.38
CA GLU A 36 -9.57 2.82 6.45
C GLU A 36 -8.93 2.74 7.83
N LYS A 37 -8.15 1.68 8.08
CA LYS A 37 -7.50 1.42 9.36
C LYS A 37 -5.97 1.53 9.18
N THR A 38 -5.47 2.76 9.20
CA THR A 38 -4.05 3.09 8.93
C THR A 38 -3.03 2.43 9.87
N GLN A 39 -3.46 1.97 11.06
CA GLN A 39 -2.60 1.30 12.04
C GLN A 39 -2.57 -0.22 11.91
N LEU A 40 -3.33 -0.81 10.97
CA LEU A 40 -3.31 -2.26 10.78
C LEU A 40 -1.95 -2.73 10.27
N THR A 41 -1.44 -3.79 10.89
CA THR A 41 -0.27 -4.53 10.41
C THR A 41 -0.69 -5.53 9.34
N SER A 42 0.25 -5.97 8.49
CA SER A 42 -0.02 -6.98 7.46
C SER A 42 -0.62 -8.28 8.02
N VAL A 43 -0.24 -8.65 9.26
CA VAL A 43 -0.79 -9.83 9.95
C VAL A 43 -2.27 -9.63 10.27
N ASN A 44 -2.64 -8.47 10.81
CA ASN A 44 -4.03 -8.18 11.14
C ASN A 44 -4.86 -7.94 9.88
N THR A 45 -4.29 -7.32 8.85
CA THR A 45 -4.93 -7.23 7.53
C THR A 45 -5.19 -8.62 6.94
N LYS A 46 -4.24 -9.56 7.04
CA LYS A 46 -4.48 -10.96 6.64
C LYS A 46 -5.67 -11.53 7.40
N LYS A 47 -5.72 -11.39 8.72
CA LYS A 47 -6.82 -11.93 9.55
C LYS A 47 -8.17 -11.37 9.11
N GLU A 48 -8.27 -10.08 8.89
CA GLU A 48 -9.49 -9.41 8.43
C GLU A 48 -9.91 -9.91 7.05
N VAL A 49 -8.98 -9.97 6.09
CA VAL A 49 -9.29 -10.43 4.72
C VAL A 49 -9.64 -11.92 4.71
N SER A 50 -9.01 -12.74 5.54
CA SER A 50 -9.34 -14.15 5.69
C SER A 50 -10.72 -14.36 6.31
N TYR A 51 -11.12 -13.50 7.24
CA TYR A 51 -12.43 -13.57 7.92
C TYR A 51 -13.59 -13.22 6.98
N TYR A 52 -13.46 -12.15 6.18
CA TYR A 52 -14.53 -11.70 5.29
C TYR A 52 -14.51 -12.31 3.88
N GLY A 53 -13.33 -12.74 3.41
CA GLY A 53 -13.10 -13.05 2.00
C GLY A 53 -12.56 -14.44 1.70
N SER A 54 -12.48 -15.32 2.71
CA SER A 54 -11.97 -16.70 2.58
C SER A 54 -10.65 -16.81 1.81
N LEU A 55 -9.76 -15.82 1.99
CA LEU A 55 -8.49 -15.75 1.29
C LEU A 55 -7.36 -16.32 2.15
N ASP A 56 -6.88 -17.51 1.82
CA ASP A 56 -5.68 -18.07 2.44
C ASP A 56 -4.42 -17.61 1.70
N VAL A 57 -3.83 -16.53 2.20
CA VAL A 57 -2.54 -15.99 1.73
C VAL A 57 -1.56 -15.82 2.87
N SER A 58 -0.27 -15.88 2.56
CA SER A 58 0.77 -15.58 3.53
C SER A 58 0.78 -14.09 3.90
N ASN A 59 1.26 -13.77 5.10
CA ASN A 59 1.45 -12.38 5.55
C ASN A 59 2.33 -11.59 4.57
N GLU A 60 3.33 -12.26 4.00
CA GLU A 60 4.27 -11.67 3.06
C GLU A 60 3.60 -11.31 1.73
N THR A 61 2.65 -12.12 1.24
CA THR A 61 1.86 -11.77 0.05
C THR A 61 1.08 -10.47 0.30
N VAL A 62 0.42 -10.34 1.45
CA VAL A 62 -0.31 -9.12 1.83
C VAL A 62 0.63 -7.92 1.87
N ARG A 63 1.81 -8.07 2.49
CA ARG A 63 2.83 -7.02 2.54
C ARG A 63 3.28 -6.59 1.15
N ARG A 64 3.55 -7.53 0.24
CA ARG A 64 3.94 -7.22 -1.15
C ARG A 64 2.86 -6.46 -1.91
N ARG A 65 1.57 -6.79 -1.69
CA ARG A 65 0.46 -6.05 -2.29
C ARG A 65 0.39 -4.61 -1.80
N LEU A 66 0.52 -4.41 -0.49
CA LEU A 66 0.56 -3.07 0.08
C LEU A 66 1.76 -2.26 -0.44
N CYS A 67 2.96 -2.85 -0.42
CA CYS A 67 4.17 -2.17 -0.89
C CYS A 67 4.14 -1.88 -2.40
N GLY A 68 3.58 -2.77 -3.22
CA GLY A 68 3.42 -2.54 -4.66
C GLY A 68 2.58 -1.32 -5.00
N GLU A 69 1.66 -0.94 -4.12
CA GLU A 69 0.81 0.25 -4.21
C GLU A 69 1.36 1.45 -3.41
N GLY A 70 2.60 1.36 -2.91
CA GLY A 70 3.24 2.41 -2.12
C GLY A 70 2.70 2.55 -0.69
N LEU A 71 1.84 1.65 -0.21
CA LEU A 71 1.35 1.63 1.16
C LEU A 71 2.40 1.02 2.08
N MET A 72 3.26 1.89 2.61
CA MET A 72 4.33 1.51 3.53
C MET A 72 3.92 1.74 4.98
N GLY A 73 4.35 0.84 5.87
CA GLY A 73 4.24 1.07 7.31
C GLY A 73 5.08 2.29 7.72
N ARG A 74 4.44 3.25 8.40
CA ARG A 74 5.08 4.44 8.97
C ARG A 74 4.68 4.58 10.43
N LYS A 75 5.56 5.16 11.24
CA LYS A 75 5.24 5.49 12.64
C LYS A 75 4.46 6.81 12.69
N PRO A 76 3.32 6.87 13.40
CA PRO A 76 2.62 8.13 13.61
C PRO A 76 3.48 9.10 14.42
N VAL A 77 3.38 10.40 14.13
CA VAL A 77 4.07 11.45 14.87
C VAL A 77 3.41 11.64 16.24
N LYS A 78 4.22 11.74 17.31
CA LYS A 78 3.74 12.09 18.65
C LYS A 78 3.29 13.55 18.68
N LYS A 79 1.99 13.80 18.81
CA LYS A 79 1.39 15.14 18.88
C LYS A 79 0.70 15.32 20.23
N PRO A 80 0.71 16.52 20.82
CA PRO A 80 -0.07 16.78 22.03
C PRO A 80 -1.57 16.66 21.74
N LEU A 81 -2.32 16.18 22.73
CA LEU A 81 -3.77 16.12 22.67
C LEU A 81 -4.34 17.54 22.88
N ILE A 82 -4.69 18.22 21.80
CA ILE A 82 -5.25 19.58 21.84
C ILE A 82 -6.78 19.49 21.79
N SER A 83 -7.46 20.14 22.75
CA SER A 83 -8.91 20.29 22.78
C SER A 83 -9.44 21.01 21.54
N GLN A 84 -10.70 20.76 21.19
CA GLN A 84 -11.31 21.37 20.00
C GLN A 84 -11.32 22.91 20.09
N LYS A 85 -11.61 23.47 21.28
CA LYS A 85 -11.55 24.92 21.55
C LYS A 85 -10.17 25.51 21.25
N ASN A 86 -9.10 24.83 21.67
CA ASN A 86 -7.75 25.33 21.45
C ASN A 86 -7.33 25.21 19.98
N ARG A 87 -7.81 24.19 19.25
CA ARG A 87 -7.58 24.07 17.80
C ARG A 87 -8.18 25.23 17.03
N THR A 88 -9.41 25.64 17.34
CA THR A 88 -10.08 26.75 16.64
C THR A 88 -9.42 28.09 16.92
N ILE A 89 -9.04 28.36 18.17
CA ILE A 89 -8.31 29.59 18.55
C ILE A 89 -6.98 29.68 17.79
N ARG A 90 -6.18 28.60 17.80
CA ARG A 90 -4.89 28.55 17.10
C ARG A 90 -5.05 28.75 15.60
N LEU A 91 -6.08 28.13 15.00
CA LEU A 91 -6.37 28.27 13.57
C LEU A 91 -6.80 29.69 13.20
N LYS A 92 -7.65 30.33 14.02
CA LYS A 92 -8.08 31.73 13.83
C LYS A 92 -6.90 32.69 13.95
N PHE A 93 -6.05 32.49 14.96
CA PHE A 93 -4.83 33.28 15.13
C PHE A 93 -3.91 33.14 13.92
N ALA A 94 -3.62 31.91 13.49
CA ALA A 94 -2.77 31.64 12.33
C ALA A 94 -3.30 32.36 11.09
N LYS A 95 -4.59 32.21 10.75
CA LYS A 95 -5.21 32.87 9.60
C LYS A 95 -5.13 34.40 9.64
N LYS A 96 -5.29 35.01 10.81
CA LYS A 96 -5.26 36.48 10.98
C LYS A 96 -3.85 37.07 10.78
N HIS A 97 -2.81 36.27 11.01
CA HIS A 97 -1.42 36.71 10.98
C HIS A 97 -0.61 35.90 9.95
N VAL A 98 -1.25 35.41 8.88
CA VAL A 98 -0.53 34.96 7.68
C VAL A 98 -0.11 36.23 6.94
N ASN A 99 1.19 36.42 6.77
CA ASN A 99 1.77 37.47 5.91
C ASN A 99 1.50 37.15 4.44
#